data_AF-Q24JP3-F1
#
_entry.id   AF-Q24JP3-F1
#
_cell.length_a   1.000
_cell.length_b   1.000
_cell.length_c   1.000
_cell.angle_alpha   90.00
_cell.angle_beta   90.00
_cell.angle_gamma   90.00
#
_symmetry.space_group_name_H-M   'P 1'
#
loop_
_entity.id
_entity.type
_entity.pdbx_description
1 polymer ?
#
loop_
_entity_poly.entity_id
_entity_poly.type
_entity_poly.pdbx_seq_one_letter_code
_entity_poly.pdbx_strand_id
1 'polypeptide(L)'
;MASPSQQAGTPEISSGSSQCYINNLDYLLQEKRMLVEKFSVSLQVISPVHPGETVFLPRRHPLPCFLDSSRLKPHSPLEELFLRSSLPEQLSFLHNGLLSNLYLHAADCPQPLLQWLFQLLTWPPETSSRAFGLLWDLSIDGLFRQPDEDMHFWCPSLQEVKEVFSSLGAYNPALYPQGPFQHSARVLESEASLDSQDPPQEVALDIKLNYIYKFLTLCLLVRPVSYTDASILDLMELLCRAGLDVGLCLLPKTDLQQLLLLLLERIQEWPGKLQPLCCALSWVSDHHHNLLALVQFFLDVTPRGRQLRSQLSLVIIARMLGQQESLPFSAEKTQLALLSQLLSLMRPSSLRQCLGIETLPSSLGQHSKASAELDYKVCYLCHSLLTLAGVVVSSQDITPNQWGELQLLCMQLDRHISTHIRESPQAMHRTKLKDLATQTYIRWQDLLAHCQPQGQYFSPWKDI
;
A
#
# COMPACT_ATOMS: atom_id res chain seq x y z
N MET A 1 -28.18 6.19 -90.75
CA MET A 1 -28.75 7.53 -90.56
C MET A 1 -29.75 7.46 -89.41
N ALA A 2 -29.57 8.33 -88.40
CA ALA A 2 -30.47 8.70 -87.31
C ALA A 2 -31.48 7.67 -86.76
N SER A 3 -31.23 7.18 -85.53
CA SER A 3 -32.28 6.78 -84.59
C SER A 3 -33.12 8.00 -84.19
N PRO A 4 -34.40 7.78 -83.80
CA PRO A 4 -34.85 8.36 -82.55
C PRO A 4 -35.72 7.42 -81.69
N SER A 5 -35.69 7.74 -80.40
CA SER A 5 -36.33 7.14 -79.24
C SER A 5 -37.85 7.19 -79.22
N GLN A 6 -38.49 6.23 -78.55
CA GLN A 6 -39.78 6.44 -77.86
C GLN A 6 -39.82 5.76 -76.48
N GLN A 7 -40.49 6.48 -75.58
CA GLN A 7 -40.47 6.50 -74.12
C GLN A 7 -40.79 5.21 -73.35
N ALA A 8 -40.14 5.14 -72.18
CA ALA A 8 -40.35 4.20 -71.09
C ALA A 8 -41.69 4.43 -70.35
N GLY A 9 -42.37 3.33 -70.03
CA GLY A 9 -43.37 3.25 -68.96
C GLY A 9 -42.73 2.81 -67.65
N THR A 10 -42.96 3.56 -66.58
CA THR A 10 -42.63 3.24 -65.19
C THR A 10 -43.47 2.10 -64.65
N PRO A 11 -42.89 1.11 -63.95
CA PRO A 11 -43.61 0.37 -62.92
C PRO A 11 -43.31 0.99 -61.54
N GLU A 12 -44.37 1.24 -60.78
CA GLU A 12 -44.33 1.66 -59.38
C GLU A 12 -43.58 0.63 -58.53
N ILE A 13 -42.46 1.04 -57.91
CA ILE A 13 -41.77 0.23 -56.90
C ILE A 13 -42.35 0.62 -55.53
N SER A 14 -43.16 -0.28 -55.00
CA SER A 14 -43.74 -0.22 -53.66
C SER A 14 -42.68 -0.04 -52.57
N SER A 15 -42.88 0.95 -51.71
CA SER A 15 -42.03 1.36 -50.59
C SER A 15 -42.06 0.41 -49.37
N GLY A 16 -42.50 -0.84 -49.54
CA GLY A 16 -42.75 -1.79 -48.45
C GLY A 16 -41.56 -2.64 -48.00
N SER A 17 -40.41 -2.57 -48.67
CA SER A 17 -39.29 -3.48 -48.39
C SER A 17 -38.33 -2.99 -47.32
N SER A 18 -38.23 -1.68 -47.05
CA SER A 18 -37.21 -1.13 -46.13
C SER A 18 -37.56 -1.29 -44.64
N GLN A 19 -38.84 -1.36 -44.27
CA GLN A 19 -39.24 -1.56 -42.87
C GLN A 19 -38.86 -2.95 -42.32
N CYS A 20 -38.82 -3.98 -43.18
CA CYS A 20 -38.53 -5.36 -42.79
C CYS A 20 -37.03 -5.61 -42.51
N TYR A 21 -36.14 -4.81 -43.13
CA TYR A 21 -34.70 -4.90 -42.89
C TYR A 21 -34.28 -4.27 -41.56
N ILE A 22 -34.90 -3.16 -41.14
CA ILE A 22 -34.58 -2.47 -39.88
C ILE A 22 -34.96 -3.34 -38.68
N ASN A 23 -36.13 -3.99 -38.71
CA ASN A 23 -36.58 -4.89 -37.64
C ASN A 23 -35.69 -6.14 -37.51
N ASN A 24 -35.18 -6.68 -38.63
CA ASN A 24 -34.23 -7.81 -38.61
C ASN A 24 -32.86 -7.41 -38.05
N LEU A 25 -32.41 -6.17 -38.28
CA LEU A 25 -31.13 -5.69 -37.77
C LEU A 25 -31.17 -5.49 -36.25
N ASP A 26 -32.25 -4.93 -35.72
CA ASP A 26 -32.45 -4.80 -34.27
C ASP A 26 -32.56 -6.17 -33.58
N TYR A 27 -33.26 -7.13 -34.20
CA TYR A 27 -33.32 -8.50 -33.69
C TYR A 27 -31.94 -9.17 -33.68
N LEU A 28 -31.15 -9.06 -34.77
CA LEU A 28 -29.79 -9.57 -34.84
C LEU A 28 -28.83 -8.89 -33.85
N LEU A 29 -28.98 -7.58 -33.62
CA LEU A 29 -28.20 -6.84 -32.61
C LEU A 29 -28.56 -7.30 -31.20
N GLN A 30 -29.84 -7.56 -30.93
CA GLN A 30 -30.30 -8.08 -29.64
C GLN A 30 -29.86 -9.53 -29.42
N GLU A 31 -29.90 -10.38 -30.44
CA GLU A 31 -29.37 -11.75 -30.39
C GLU A 31 -27.84 -11.75 -30.20
N LYS A 32 -27.11 -10.86 -30.88
CA LYS A 32 -25.68 -10.66 -30.66
C LYS A 32 -25.37 -10.15 -29.25
N ARG A 33 -26.15 -9.21 -28.71
CA ARG A 33 -26.00 -8.76 -27.31
C ARG A 33 -26.27 -9.89 -26.33
N MET A 34 -27.34 -10.67 -26.55
CA MET A 34 -27.67 -11.85 -25.73
C MET A 34 -26.57 -12.91 -25.80
N LEU A 35 -25.97 -13.16 -26.97
CA LEU A 35 -24.82 -14.04 -27.12
C LEU A 35 -23.60 -13.49 -26.40
N VAL A 36 -23.27 -12.21 -26.58
CA VAL A 36 -22.15 -11.56 -25.88
C VAL A 36 -22.38 -11.63 -24.37
N GLU A 37 -23.56 -11.30 -23.84
CA GLU A 37 -23.87 -11.40 -22.40
C GLU A 37 -23.82 -12.85 -21.91
N LYS A 38 -24.32 -13.81 -22.69
CA LYS A 38 -24.26 -15.26 -22.37
C LYS A 38 -22.84 -15.79 -22.29
N PHE A 39 -21.92 -15.26 -23.10
CA PHE A 39 -20.50 -15.63 -23.10
C PHE A 39 -19.60 -14.60 -22.40
N SER A 40 -20.17 -13.52 -21.87
CA SER A 40 -19.44 -12.50 -21.12
C SER A 40 -19.14 -13.06 -19.74
N VAL A 41 -17.88 -13.46 -19.56
CA VAL A 41 -17.37 -13.81 -18.24
C VAL A 41 -17.06 -12.50 -17.53
N SER A 42 -17.81 -12.18 -16.47
CA SER A 42 -17.39 -11.16 -15.52
C SER A 42 -16.08 -11.66 -14.91
N LEU A 43 -14.95 -11.12 -15.37
CA LEU A 43 -13.63 -11.44 -14.88
C LEU A 43 -13.44 -10.77 -13.51
N GLN A 44 -14.22 -11.22 -12.52
CA GLN A 44 -13.96 -10.94 -11.12
C GLN A 44 -12.68 -11.71 -10.73
N VAL A 45 -11.54 -11.14 -11.11
CA VAL A 45 -10.22 -11.63 -10.74
C VAL A 45 -9.81 -10.90 -9.47
N ILE A 46 -9.21 -11.63 -8.52
CA ILE A 46 -8.62 -11.02 -7.33
C ILE A 46 -7.52 -10.08 -7.80
N SER A 47 -7.73 -8.77 -7.62
CA SER A 47 -6.75 -7.75 -7.99
C SER A 47 -5.43 -8.02 -7.28
N PRO A 48 -4.28 -7.98 -7.97
CA PRO A 48 -2.98 -8.04 -7.32
C PRO A 48 -2.63 -6.76 -6.56
N VAL A 49 -3.35 -5.67 -6.85
CA VAL A 49 -3.16 -4.35 -6.23
C VAL A 49 -4.22 -4.14 -5.16
N HIS A 50 -3.81 -3.68 -3.99
CA HIS A 50 -4.71 -3.36 -2.89
C HIS A 50 -5.56 -2.11 -3.23
N PRO A 51 -6.80 -2.00 -2.71
CA PRO A 51 -7.67 -0.88 -3.05
C PRO A 51 -7.16 0.48 -2.56
N GLY A 52 -6.29 0.49 -1.54
CA GLY A 52 -5.75 1.70 -0.94
C GLY A 52 -6.70 2.36 0.04
N GLU A 53 -6.25 3.45 0.64
CA GLU A 53 -6.99 4.33 1.54
C GLU A 53 -6.93 5.76 0.98
N THR A 54 -7.95 6.58 1.29
CA THR A 54 -7.87 8.02 0.97
C THR A 54 -7.07 8.71 2.08
N VAL A 55 -5.76 8.89 1.87
CA VAL A 55 -4.86 9.43 2.89
C VAL A 55 -4.50 10.86 2.57
N PHE A 56 -4.13 11.15 1.32
CA PHE A 56 -3.80 12.50 0.87
C PHE A 56 -4.91 13.06 -0.02
N LEU A 57 -5.48 14.18 0.39
CA LEU A 57 -6.41 14.92 -0.47
C LEU A 57 -5.62 15.82 -1.43
N PRO A 58 -5.94 15.82 -2.74
CA PRO A 58 -5.26 16.68 -3.70
C PRO A 58 -5.33 18.16 -3.29
N ARG A 59 -4.17 18.82 -3.19
CA ARG A 59 -4.07 20.26 -2.96
C ARG A 59 -3.59 20.97 -4.23
N ARG A 60 -4.34 21.98 -4.67
CA ARG A 60 -3.97 22.82 -5.81
C ARG A 60 -2.91 23.88 -5.47
N HIS A 61 -2.83 24.29 -4.21
CA HIS A 61 -1.91 25.31 -3.74
C HIS A 61 -1.17 24.83 -2.49
N PRO A 62 0.16 25.08 -2.39
CA PRO A 62 0.91 24.76 -1.19
C PRO A 62 0.43 25.60 -0.01
N LEU A 63 0.57 25.07 1.21
CA LEU A 63 0.35 25.87 2.41
C LEU A 63 1.47 26.92 2.54
N PRO A 64 1.16 28.17 2.95
CA PRO A 64 2.18 29.16 3.23
C PRO A 64 3.13 28.67 4.33
N CYS A 65 4.43 28.66 4.05
CA CYS A 65 5.47 28.40 5.04
C CYS A 65 6.45 29.57 5.07
N PHE A 66 6.58 30.21 6.23
CA PHE A 66 7.44 31.37 6.43
C PHE A 66 8.69 30.97 7.18
N LEU A 67 9.84 31.53 6.78
CA LEU A 67 11.07 31.41 7.54
C LEU A 67 10.95 32.23 8.83
N ASP A 68 11.08 31.58 9.99
CA ASP A 68 11.14 32.30 11.27
C ASP A 68 12.50 32.99 11.41
N SER A 69 12.57 34.24 10.95
CA SER A 69 13.75 35.09 11.05
C SER A 69 13.83 35.89 12.34
N SER A 70 12.89 35.71 13.28
CA SER A 70 12.77 36.57 14.48
C SER A 70 14.00 36.56 15.39
N ARG A 71 14.76 35.46 15.38
CA ARG A 71 15.96 35.26 16.22
C ARG A 71 17.26 35.20 15.41
N LEU A 72 17.20 35.36 14.09
CA LEU A 72 18.37 35.25 13.22
C LEU A 72 19.12 36.57 13.16
N LYS A 73 20.45 36.52 13.32
CA LYS A 73 21.33 37.66 13.10
C LYS A 73 22.04 37.47 11.76
N PRO A 74 21.91 38.39 10.80
CA PRO A 74 22.59 38.26 9.52
C PRO A 74 24.11 38.38 9.69
N HIS A 75 24.85 37.49 9.03
CA HIS A 75 26.31 37.47 8.99
C HIS A 75 26.87 38.24 7.79
N SER A 76 26.04 38.51 6.78
CA SER A 76 26.42 39.29 5.59
C SER A 76 25.28 40.21 5.13
N PRO A 77 25.59 41.27 4.36
CA PRO A 77 24.55 42.13 3.76
C PRO A 77 23.61 41.37 2.81
N LEU A 78 24.11 40.33 2.14
CA LEU A 78 23.30 39.50 1.25
C LEU A 78 22.34 38.59 2.04
N GLU A 79 22.77 38.08 3.18
CA GLU A 79 21.91 37.35 4.11
C GLU A 79 20.86 38.28 4.74
N GLU A 80 21.25 39.51 5.11
CA GLU A 80 20.30 40.51 5.60
C GLU A 80 19.22 40.84 4.56
N LEU A 81 19.59 40.94 3.28
CA LEU A 81 18.64 41.09 2.19
C LEU A 81 17.68 39.90 2.12
N PHE A 82 18.20 38.67 2.11
CA PHE A 82 17.39 37.45 2.11
C PHE A 82 16.41 37.37 3.29
N LEU A 83 16.86 37.65 4.51
CA LEU A 83 16.02 37.56 5.71
C LEU A 83 14.91 38.61 5.75
N ARG A 84 15.08 39.74 5.05
CA ARG A 84 14.08 40.81 4.93
C ARG A 84 13.18 40.69 3.69
N SER A 85 13.58 39.87 2.73
CA SER A 85 12.83 39.63 1.49
C SER A 85 11.47 38.99 1.73
N SER A 86 10.53 39.26 0.82
CA SER A 86 9.24 38.58 0.74
C SER A 86 9.40 37.10 0.34
N LEU A 87 8.37 36.27 0.56
CA LEU A 87 8.45 34.84 0.21
C LEU A 87 8.83 34.57 -1.26
N PRO A 88 8.26 35.25 -2.28
CA PRO A 88 8.69 35.06 -3.67
C PRO A 88 10.17 35.40 -3.91
N GLU A 89 10.66 36.45 -3.25
CA GLU A 89 12.07 36.83 -3.32
C GLU A 89 12.96 35.80 -2.61
N GLN A 90 12.58 35.32 -1.43
CA GLN A 90 13.27 34.23 -0.72
C GLN A 90 13.34 32.95 -1.56
N LEU A 91 12.26 32.61 -2.27
CA LEU A 91 12.25 31.49 -3.22
C LEU A 91 13.16 31.74 -4.41
N SER A 92 13.26 32.98 -4.90
CA SER A 92 14.22 33.32 -5.96
C SER A 92 15.67 33.11 -5.51
N PHE A 93 16.01 33.36 -4.24
CA PHE A 93 17.33 33.04 -3.70
C PHE A 93 17.60 31.53 -3.73
N LEU A 94 16.59 30.70 -3.40
CA LEU A 94 16.69 29.25 -3.50
C LEU A 94 16.86 28.79 -4.95
N HIS A 95 15.98 29.24 -5.85
CA HIS A 95 15.98 28.80 -7.25
C HIS A 95 17.24 29.21 -8.02
N ASN A 96 17.80 30.38 -7.70
CA ASN A 96 19.04 30.87 -8.31
C ASN A 96 20.32 30.33 -7.64
N GLY A 97 20.21 29.46 -6.63
CA GLY A 97 21.34 28.88 -5.91
C GLY A 97 22.08 29.85 -4.97
N LEU A 98 21.53 31.05 -4.73
CA LEU A 98 22.14 32.05 -3.83
C LEU A 98 22.18 31.57 -2.38
N LEU A 99 21.20 30.77 -1.94
CA LEU A 99 21.22 30.18 -0.60
C LEU A 99 22.37 29.18 -0.41
N SER A 100 22.73 28.43 -1.45
CA SER A 100 23.89 27.55 -1.40
C SER A 100 25.17 28.36 -1.15
N ASN A 101 25.34 29.46 -1.89
CA ASN A 101 26.49 30.37 -1.70
C ASN A 101 26.56 31.00 -0.30
N LEU A 102 25.40 31.27 0.31
CA LEU A 102 25.33 31.87 1.66
C LEU A 102 25.67 30.87 2.76
N TYR A 103 25.14 29.65 2.69
CA TYR A 103 25.13 28.73 3.84
C TYR A 103 25.99 27.48 3.66
N LEU A 104 26.29 27.02 2.44
CA LEU A 104 27.05 25.79 2.23
C LEU A 104 28.46 25.88 2.83
N HIS A 105 29.05 27.08 2.88
CA HIS A 105 30.37 27.30 3.49
C HIS A 105 30.36 28.06 4.80
N ALA A 106 29.19 28.31 5.38
CA ALA A 106 29.07 28.94 6.68
C ALA A 106 29.55 28.00 7.80
N ALA A 107 29.97 28.58 8.93
CA ALA A 107 30.37 27.80 10.11
C ALA A 107 29.16 27.13 10.77
N ASP A 108 28.03 27.85 10.84
CA ASP A 108 26.79 27.40 11.45
C ASP A 108 25.62 27.66 10.50
N CYS A 109 24.84 26.61 10.20
CA CYS A 109 23.59 26.74 9.46
C CYS A 109 22.44 26.95 10.45
N PRO A 110 21.66 28.04 10.34
CA PRO A 110 20.59 28.32 11.29
C PRO A 110 19.47 27.28 11.20
N GLN A 111 19.10 26.67 12.34
CA GLN A 111 18.02 25.67 12.40
C GLN A 111 16.70 26.13 11.72
N PRO A 112 16.22 27.39 11.89
CA PRO A 112 15.01 27.85 11.19
C PRO A 112 15.08 27.73 9.66
N LEU A 113 16.29 27.85 9.07
CA LEU A 113 16.47 27.66 7.64
C LEU A 113 16.28 26.19 7.25
N LEU A 114 16.85 25.26 8.02
CA LEU A 114 16.70 23.82 7.78
C LEU A 114 15.23 23.38 7.91
N GLN A 115 14.53 23.89 8.93
CA GLN A 115 13.09 23.69 9.11
C GLN A 115 12.28 24.22 7.93
N TRP A 116 12.61 25.44 7.45
CA TRP A 116 11.95 26.03 6.29
C TRP A 116 12.19 25.23 5.01
N LEU A 117 13.43 24.81 4.74
CA LEU A 117 13.76 23.93 3.60
C LEU A 117 13.01 22.60 3.67
N PHE A 118 12.87 22.02 4.86
CA PHE A 118 12.09 20.79 5.06
C PHE A 118 10.59 20.99 4.75
N GLN A 119 10.01 22.13 5.13
CA GLN A 119 8.62 22.47 4.76
C GLN A 119 8.44 22.69 3.26
N LEU A 120 9.44 23.27 2.58
CA LEU A 120 9.45 23.46 1.13
C LEU A 120 9.47 22.14 0.34
N LEU A 121 9.74 20.99 0.96
CA LEU A 121 9.61 19.68 0.29
C LEU A 121 8.17 19.39 -0.15
N THR A 122 7.18 20.09 0.42
CA THR A 122 5.75 19.93 0.09
C THR A 122 5.31 20.77 -1.12
N TRP A 123 6.14 21.71 -1.55
CA TRP A 123 5.86 22.67 -2.62
C TRP A 123 5.95 22.03 -4.02
N PRO A 124 5.57 22.75 -5.11
CA PRO A 124 5.71 22.26 -6.48
C PRO A 124 7.12 21.73 -6.80
N PRO A 125 7.26 20.83 -7.79
CA PRO A 125 8.51 20.12 -8.10
C PRO A 125 9.74 21.03 -8.26
N GLU A 126 9.57 22.22 -8.83
CA GLU A 126 10.64 23.19 -9.07
C GLU A 126 11.27 23.69 -7.77
N THR A 127 10.45 23.81 -6.72
CA THR A 127 10.86 24.29 -5.40
C THR A 127 11.31 23.13 -4.51
N SER A 128 10.52 22.06 -4.44
CA SER A 128 10.81 20.91 -3.57
C SER A 128 12.12 20.20 -3.94
N SER A 129 12.42 20.05 -5.23
CA SER A 129 13.69 19.47 -5.70
C SER A 129 14.91 20.30 -5.30
N ARG A 130 14.83 21.63 -5.45
CA ARG A 130 15.91 22.56 -5.05
C ARG A 130 16.07 22.64 -3.54
N ALA A 131 14.96 22.67 -2.81
CA ALA A 131 14.95 22.64 -1.35
C ALA A 131 15.57 21.34 -0.83
N PHE A 132 15.20 20.19 -1.40
CA PHE A 132 15.79 18.89 -1.08
C PHE A 132 17.29 18.86 -1.33
N GLY A 133 17.73 19.28 -2.52
CA GLY A 133 19.15 19.32 -2.86
C GLY A 133 19.97 20.18 -1.89
N LEU A 134 19.51 21.40 -1.60
CA LEU A 134 20.18 22.28 -0.65
C LEU A 134 20.16 21.71 0.78
N LEU A 135 19.01 21.21 1.25
CA LEU A 135 18.88 20.62 2.58
C LEU A 135 19.83 19.42 2.75
N TRP A 136 19.94 18.59 1.72
CA TRP A 136 20.86 17.46 1.68
C TRP A 136 22.32 17.93 1.73
N ASP A 137 22.71 18.86 0.87
CA ASP A 137 24.08 19.38 0.79
C ASP A 137 24.51 20.05 2.10
N LEU A 138 23.66 20.87 2.71
CA LEU A 138 23.91 21.51 4.01
C LEU A 138 24.10 20.46 5.13
N SER A 139 23.30 19.40 5.09
CA SER A 139 23.36 18.33 6.10
C SER A 139 24.65 17.50 5.96
N ILE A 140 25.06 17.20 4.72
CA ILE A 140 26.29 16.45 4.44
C ILE A 140 27.54 17.30 4.70
N ASP A 141 27.55 18.56 4.29
CA ASP A 141 28.68 19.46 4.51
C ASP A 141 28.95 19.69 6.01
N GLY A 142 27.88 19.85 6.82
CA GLY A 142 28.00 19.94 8.27
C GLY A 142 28.69 18.72 8.90
N LEU A 143 28.41 17.51 8.39
CA LEU A 143 29.04 16.27 8.86
C LEU A 143 30.54 16.20 8.60
N PHE A 144 31.01 16.77 7.49
CA PHE A 144 32.43 16.74 7.14
C PHE A 144 33.27 17.75 7.93
N ARG A 145 32.66 18.83 8.46
CA ARG A 145 33.38 19.89 9.16
C ARG A 145 33.60 19.63 10.64
N GLN A 146 32.64 19.00 11.31
CA GLN A 146 32.65 18.85 12.76
C GLN A 146 32.66 17.37 13.14
N PRO A 147 33.79 16.65 13.01
CA PRO A 147 33.86 15.24 13.41
C PRO A 147 33.75 15.02 14.93
N ASP A 148 33.67 16.09 15.73
CA ASP A 148 33.62 16.03 17.19
C ASP A 148 32.24 15.58 17.70
N GLU A 149 32.22 14.90 18.86
CA GLU A 149 31.04 14.16 19.37
C GLU A 149 29.80 15.04 19.63
N ASP A 150 29.95 16.35 19.78
CA ASP A 150 28.85 17.32 19.93
C ASP A 150 28.27 17.78 18.58
N MET A 151 28.06 16.83 17.67
CA MET A 151 27.45 17.04 16.35
C MET A 151 26.08 17.74 16.44
N HIS A 152 26.03 19.04 16.09
CA HIS A 152 24.80 19.82 15.90
C HIS A 152 24.10 19.50 14.57
N PHE A 153 23.94 18.22 14.22
CA PHE A 153 23.09 17.83 13.10
C PHE A 153 21.63 18.16 13.43
N TRP A 154 20.85 18.75 12.53
CA TRP A 154 19.42 18.95 12.79
C TRP A 154 18.62 17.75 12.28
N CYS A 155 17.74 17.21 13.12
CA CYS A 155 16.74 16.22 12.72
C CYS A 155 15.34 16.82 12.93
N PRO A 156 14.40 16.62 12.01
CA PRO A 156 13.02 17.04 12.23
C PRO A 156 12.43 16.23 13.38
N SER A 157 11.71 16.90 14.26
CA SER A 157 10.86 16.28 15.27
C SER A 157 9.68 15.56 14.62
N LEU A 158 9.08 14.60 15.34
CA LEU A 158 7.87 13.92 14.89
C LEU A 158 6.73 14.89 14.56
N GLN A 159 6.65 16.01 15.27
CA GLN A 159 5.64 17.05 15.03
C GLN A 159 5.87 17.76 13.68
N GLU A 160 7.12 18.12 13.36
CA GLU A 160 7.47 18.71 12.06
C GLU A 160 7.21 17.74 10.90
N VAL A 161 7.44 16.44 11.10
CA VAL A 161 7.07 15.40 10.10
C VAL A 161 5.55 15.34 9.91
N LYS A 162 4.76 15.34 10.99
CA LYS A 162 3.28 15.35 10.93
C LYS A 162 2.76 16.61 10.22
N GLU A 163 3.40 17.75 10.43
CA GLU A 163 3.06 19.02 9.77
C GLU A 163 3.32 18.97 8.27
N VAL A 164 4.47 18.46 7.84
CA VAL A 164 4.80 18.27 6.41
C VAL A 164 3.79 17.35 5.73
N PHE A 165 3.38 16.26 6.38
CA PHE A 165 2.34 15.36 5.84
C PHE A 165 0.99 16.08 5.74
N SER A 166 0.63 16.87 6.76
CA SER A 166 -0.60 17.70 6.74
C SER A 166 -0.58 18.71 5.60
N SER A 167 0.58 19.32 5.34
CA SER A 167 0.84 20.23 4.22
C SER A 167 0.71 19.55 2.86
N LEU A 168 1.07 18.27 2.74
CA LEU A 168 0.81 17.45 1.54
C LEU A 168 -0.68 17.08 1.36
N GLY A 169 -1.52 17.30 2.37
CA GLY A 169 -2.95 16.95 2.32
C GLY A 169 -3.33 15.71 3.13
N ALA A 170 -2.47 15.24 4.04
CA ALA A 170 -2.79 14.12 4.92
C ALA A 170 -4.09 14.40 5.70
N TYR A 171 -5.06 13.51 5.50
CA TYR A 171 -6.38 13.57 6.06
C TYR A 171 -6.47 12.65 7.28
N ASN A 172 -7.07 13.16 8.37
CA ASN A 172 -7.38 12.35 9.54
C ASN A 172 -8.89 12.22 9.70
N PRO A 173 -9.47 11.03 9.44
CA PRO A 173 -10.90 10.78 9.61
C PRO A 173 -11.41 11.04 11.04
N ALA A 174 -10.55 10.89 12.06
CA ALA A 174 -10.93 11.11 13.45
C ALA A 174 -11.17 12.59 13.77
N LEU A 175 -10.50 13.50 13.06
CA LEU A 175 -10.67 14.94 13.22
C LEU A 175 -11.78 15.51 12.33
N TYR A 176 -12.04 14.82 11.22
CA TYR A 176 -13.05 15.20 10.25
C TYR A 176 -13.85 13.94 9.90
N PRO A 177 -14.99 13.67 10.55
CA PRO A 177 -15.87 12.59 10.12
C PRO A 177 -16.44 12.97 8.75
N GLN A 178 -16.05 12.24 7.70
CA GLN A 178 -16.59 12.47 6.37
C GLN A 178 -18.10 12.18 6.38
N GLY A 179 -18.92 13.18 6.07
CA GLY A 179 -20.26 12.95 5.52
C GLY A 179 -20.14 12.16 4.20
N PRO A 180 -21.23 11.59 3.66
CA PRO A 180 -21.17 10.59 2.60
C PRO A 180 -20.64 11.20 1.30
N PHE A 181 -19.33 11.20 1.11
CA PHE A 181 -18.73 11.42 -0.19
C PHE A 181 -18.87 10.12 -0.95
N GLN A 182 -19.86 10.13 -1.85
CA GLN A 182 -20.07 9.09 -2.83
C GLN A 182 -18.74 8.82 -3.52
N HIS A 183 -18.24 7.60 -3.37
CA HIS A 183 -17.27 6.99 -4.27
C HIS A 183 -17.84 7.05 -5.69
N SER A 184 -17.66 8.18 -6.35
CA SER A 184 -17.86 8.28 -7.78
C SER A 184 -16.65 7.59 -8.40
N ALA A 185 -16.85 6.32 -8.75
CA ALA A 185 -16.12 5.69 -9.83
C ALA A 185 -16.24 6.58 -11.09
N ARG A 186 -15.36 7.59 -11.22
CA ARG A 186 -15.11 8.28 -12.48
C ARG A 186 -14.01 7.55 -13.21
N VAL A 187 -14.35 6.33 -13.59
CA VAL A 187 -13.83 5.67 -14.78
C VAL A 187 -14.50 6.38 -15.96
N LEU A 188 -13.69 7.01 -16.81
CA LEU A 188 -14.07 7.72 -18.05
C LEU A 188 -15.01 8.92 -17.88
N GLU A 189 -14.47 10.14 -18.11
CA GLU A 189 -15.09 11.24 -18.88
C GLU A 189 -14.43 12.58 -18.49
N SER A 190 -13.27 12.89 -19.09
CA SER A 190 -12.86 14.29 -19.39
C SER A 190 -11.63 14.31 -20.30
N GLU A 191 -11.80 13.97 -21.57
CA GLU A 191 -10.79 14.23 -22.63
C GLU A 191 -10.86 15.67 -23.16
N ALA A 192 -11.34 16.64 -22.37
CA ALA A 192 -11.58 17.97 -22.88
C ALA A 192 -11.30 19.05 -21.83
N SER A 193 -10.07 19.12 -21.34
CA SER A 193 -9.51 20.38 -20.82
C SER A 193 -7.98 20.34 -20.63
N LEU A 194 -7.30 21.09 -21.50
CA LEU A 194 -6.22 22.02 -21.18
C LEU A 194 -4.80 21.48 -20.95
N ASP A 195 -3.97 21.73 -21.95
CA ASP A 195 -2.54 22.03 -21.88
C ASP A 195 -2.03 22.34 -20.46
N SER A 196 -1.33 21.38 -19.87
CA SER A 196 -0.37 21.61 -18.77
C SER A 196 0.59 20.42 -18.73
N GLN A 197 1.89 20.69 -18.91
CA GLN A 197 2.97 19.68 -18.92
C GLN A 197 3.27 19.09 -17.52
N ASP A 198 2.37 19.23 -16.56
CA ASP A 198 2.62 18.85 -15.18
C ASP A 198 2.54 17.32 -14.99
N PRO A 199 3.43 16.73 -14.17
CA PRO A 199 3.36 15.31 -13.87
C PRO A 199 1.99 14.96 -13.25
N PRO A 200 1.49 13.72 -13.45
CA PRO A 200 0.28 13.25 -12.79
C PRO A 200 0.37 13.54 -11.28
N GLN A 201 -0.72 14.01 -10.66
CA GLN A 201 -0.72 14.44 -9.25
C GLN A 201 -0.16 13.38 -8.31
N GLU A 202 -0.40 12.10 -8.62
CA GLU A 202 0.12 10.93 -7.92
C GLU A 202 1.66 10.84 -7.96
N VAL A 203 2.26 11.04 -9.14
CA VAL A 203 3.72 11.05 -9.33
C VAL A 203 4.33 12.25 -8.59
N ALA A 204 3.66 13.41 -8.62
CA ALA A 204 4.12 14.59 -7.91
C ALA A 204 4.11 14.37 -6.38
N LEU A 205 3.09 13.70 -5.83
CA LEU A 205 3.02 13.34 -4.42
C LEU A 205 4.12 12.33 -4.04
N ASP A 206 4.30 11.29 -4.86
CA ASP A 206 5.33 10.27 -4.66
C ASP A 206 6.74 10.87 -4.60
N ILE A 207 7.08 11.77 -5.53
CA ILE A 207 8.36 12.48 -5.53
C ILE A 207 8.59 13.23 -4.21
N LYS A 208 7.59 13.97 -3.72
CA LYS A 208 7.70 14.75 -2.48
C LYS A 208 7.85 13.84 -1.25
N LEU A 209 7.09 12.76 -1.19
CA LEU A 209 7.21 11.76 -0.13
C LEU A 209 8.60 11.10 -0.15
N ASN A 210 9.12 10.77 -1.33
CA ASN A 210 10.46 10.19 -1.47
C ASN A 210 11.55 11.16 -1.01
N TYR A 211 11.43 12.48 -1.25
CA TYR A 211 12.35 13.46 -0.67
C TYR A 211 12.33 13.43 0.86
N ILE A 212 11.14 13.38 1.47
CA ILE A 212 10.99 13.29 2.92
C ILE A 212 11.60 11.98 3.44
N TYR A 213 11.30 10.85 2.80
CA TYR A 213 11.81 9.54 3.23
C TYR A 213 13.33 9.45 3.16
N LYS A 214 13.94 9.98 2.09
CA LYS A 214 15.39 10.03 1.93
C LYS A 214 16.04 10.91 2.99
N PHE A 215 15.45 12.07 3.27
CA PHE A 215 16.00 12.96 4.29
C PHE A 215 15.90 12.36 5.71
N LEU A 216 14.76 11.74 6.05
CA LEU A 216 14.60 11.02 7.32
C LEU A 216 15.58 9.84 7.44
N THR A 217 15.81 9.13 6.33
CA THR A 217 16.81 8.07 6.24
C THR A 217 18.21 8.60 6.56
N LEU A 218 18.62 9.72 5.98
CA LEU A 218 19.88 10.38 6.31
C LEU A 218 19.96 10.73 7.81
N CYS A 219 18.90 11.31 8.38
CA CYS A 219 18.84 11.64 9.81
C CYS A 219 19.07 10.43 10.72
N LEU A 220 18.47 9.27 10.40
CA LEU A 220 18.60 8.04 11.19
C LEU A 220 19.95 7.34 11.05
N LEU A 221 20.62 7.54 9.91
CA LEU A 221 21.98 7.05 9.67
C LEU A 221 23.01 7.89 10.45
N VAL A 222 22.82 9.20 10.45
CA VAL A 222 23.73 10.16 11.09
C VAL A 222 23.55 10.22 12.60
N ARG A 223 22.30 10.27 13.08
CA ARG A 223 21.97 10.31 14.50
C ARG A 223 21.04 9.14 14.87
N PRO A 224 21.62 7.98 15.25
CA PRO A 224 20.86 6.79 15.60
C PRO A 224 19.87 6.99 16.76
N VAL A 225 20.16 7.91 17.70
CA VAL A 225 19.36 8.14 18.92
C VAL A 225 18.51 9.43 18.81
N SER A 226 18.10 9.81 17.60
CA SER A 226 17.30 11.03 17.36
C SER A 226 15.84 10.92 17.81
N TYR A 227 15.30 9.71 17.84
CA TYR A 227 13.90 9.44 18.16
C TYR A 227 13.79 8.43 19.31
N THR A 228 12.83 8.68 20.20
CA THR A 228 12.43 7.69 21.22
C THR A 228 11.69 6.52 20.56
N ASP A 229 11.68 5.34 21.20
CA ASP A 229 10.90 4.19 20.71
C ASP A 229 9.42 4.54 20.48
N ALA A 230 8.81 5.37 21.34
CA ALA A 230 7.43 5.83 21.15
C ALA A 230 7.27 6.64 19.86
N SER A 231 8.17 7.58 19.60
CA SER A 231 8.15 8.36 18.35
C SER A 231 8.47 7.51 17.12
N ILE A 232 9.29 6.46 17.24
CA ILE A 232 9.55 5.52 16.14
C ILE A 232 8.27 4.76 15.79
N LEU A 233 7.54 4.25 16.79
CA LEU A 233 6.27 3.56 16.57
C LEU A 233 5.23 4.46 15.88
N ASP A 234 5.05 5.69 16.38
CA ASP A 234 4.16 6.68 15.77
C ASP A 234 4.55 7.01 14.33
N LEU A 235 5.85 7.15 14.07
CA LEU A 235 6.38 7.44 12.73
C LEU A 235 6.15 6.26 11.79
N MET A 236 6.38 5.03 12.23
CA MET A 236 6.11 3.82 11.44
C MET A 236 4.62 3.72 11.09
N GLU A 237 3.72 3.99 12.03
CA GLU A 237 2.28 4.01 11.78
C GLU A 237 1.89 5.09 10.75
N LEU A 238 2.43 6.31 10.89
CA LEU A 238 2.21 7.41 9.94
C LEU A 238 2.69 7.05 8.53
N LEU A 239 3.89 6.48 8.42
CA LEU A 239 4.51 6.06 7.16
C LEU A 239 3.74 4.92 6.49
N CYS A 240 3.30 3.91 7.27
CA CYS A 240 2.48 2.83 6.76
C CYS A 240 1.12 3.33 6.26
N ARG A 241 0.48 4.25 6.99
CA ARG A 241 -0.76 4.89 6.55
C ARG A 241 -0.54 5.63 5.24
N ALA A 242 0.47 6.49 5.15
CA ALA A 242 0.82 7.19 3.91
C ALA A 242 1.11 6.24 2.74
N GLY A 243 1.81 5.12 3.00
CA GLY A 243 2.11 4.11 2.00
C GLY A 243 0.88 3.43 1.38
N LEU A 244 -0.25 3.42 2.09
CA LEU A 244 -1.53 2.87 1.64
C LEU A 244 -2.38 3.84 0.83
N ASP A 245 -1.93 5.08 0.59
CA ASP A 245 -2.70 6.03 -0.23
C ASP A 245 -3.04 5.45 -1.60
N VAL A 246 -4.29 5.62 -2.03
CA VAL A 246 -4.82 5.08 -3.28
C VAL A 246 -4.02 5.53 -4.50
N GLY A 247 -3.52 6.77 -4.51
CA GLY A 247 -2.71 7.32 -5.60
C GLY A 247 -1.29 6.73 -5.65
N LEU A 248 -0.86 6.04 -4.61
CA LEU A 248 0.48 5.47 -4.52
C LEU A 248 0.48 3.94 -4.70
N CYS A 249 -0.67 3.27 -4.83
CA CYS A 249 -0.78 1.80 -4.85
C CYS A 249 0.07 1.12 -5.93
N LEU A 250 0.27 1.78 -7.09
CA LEU A 250 1.01 1.25 -8.24
C LEU A 250 2.48 1.66 -8.25
N LEU A 251 2.91 2.54 -7.33
CA LEU A 251 4.23 3.15 -7.31
C LEU A 251 5.21 2.34 -6.43
N PRO A 252 6.50 2.33 -6.77
CA PRO A 252 7.50 1.57 -6.02
C PRO A 252 7.62 2.09 -4.59
N LYS A 253 7.69 1.17 -3.62
CA LYS A 253 7.75 1.49 -2.18
C LYS A 253 9.18 1.47 -1.62
N THR A 254 10.20 1.52 -2.48
CA THR A 254 11.60 1.27 -2.08
C THR A 254 12.09 2.22 -0.99
N ASP A 255 11.93 3.55 -1.17
CA ASP A 255 12.39 4.54 -0.20
C ASP A 255 11.65 4.40 1.15
N LEU A 256 10.34 4.13 1.10
CA LEU A 256 9.52 3.81 2.29
C LEU A 256 10.01 2.55 3.00
N GLN A 257 10.25 1.46 2.25
CA GLN A 257 10.72 0.18 2.80
C GLN A 257 12.09 0.32 3.46
N GLN A 258 13.01 1.09 2.87
CA GLN A 258 14.33 1.37 3.46
C GLN A 258 14.21 2.18 4.76
N LEU A 259 13.35 3.21 4.77
CA LEU A 259 13.11 3.99 5.98
C LEU A 259 12.50 3.14 7.11
N LEU A 260 11.48 2.32 6.80
CA LEU A 260 10.85 1.42 7.76
C LEU A 260 11.83 0.39 8.32
N LEU A 261 12.71 -0.16 7.46
CA LEU A 261 13.78 -1.06 7.89
C LEU A 261 14.70 -0.38 8.91
N LEU A 262 15.18 0.83 8.61
CA LEU A 262 16.04 1.56 9.54
C LEU A 262 15.34 1.89 10.85
N LEU A 263 14.09 2.35 10.80
CA LEU A 263 13.29 2.63 12.00
C LEU A 263 13.15 1.39 12.89
N LEU A 264 12.86 0.23 12.28
CA LEU A 264 12.72 -1.04 12.99
C LEU A 264 14.02 -1.45 13.71
N GLU A 265 15.17 -1.28 13.06
CA GLU A 265 16.48 -1.56 13.64
C GLU A 265 16.89 -0.54 14.73
N ARG A 266 16.24 0.62 14.80
CA ARG A 266 16.53 1.68 15.80
C ARG A 266 15.75 1.55 17.10
N ILE A 267 14.72 0.70 17.15
CA ILE A 267 13.97 0.44 18.39
C ILE A 267 14.91 -0.19 19.44
N GLN A 268 15.04 0.44 20.60
CA GLN A 268 15.93 -0.03 21.67
C GLN A 268 15.28 -1.20 22.43
N GLU A 269 14.06 -1.03 22.93
CA GLU A 269 13.32 -2.03 23.72
C GLU A 269 12.49 -2.96 22.83
N TRP A 270 13.12 -3.59 21.83
CA TRP A 270 12.43 -4.33 20.76
C TRP A 270 11.36 -5.32 21.25
N PRO A 271 11.64 -6.25 22.19
CA PRO A 271 10.64 -7.22 22.63
C PRO A 271 9.38 -6.58 23.23
N GLY A 272 9.53 -5.46 23.94
CA GLY A 272 8.40 -4.74 24.55
C GLY A 272 7.61 -3.87 23.57
N LYS A 273 8.20 -3.52 22.42
CA LYS A 273 7.59 -2.63 21.41
C LYS A 273 6.95 -3.37 20.25
N LEU A 274 7.34 -4.62 20.00
CA LEU A 274 6.81 -5.44 18.91
C LEU A 274 5.28 -5.62 18.98
N GLN A 275 4.72 -6.05 20.12
CA GLN A 275 3.27 -6.25 20.23
C GLN A 275 2.47 -4.94 20.05
N PRO A 276 2.81 -3.83 20.75
CA PRO A 276 2.16 -2.54 20.51
C PRO A 276 2.22 -2.10 19.04
N LEU A 277 3.36 -2.28 18.38
CA LEU A 277 3.53 -1.96 16.96
C LEU A 277 2.62 -2.82 16.08
N CYS A 278 2.60 -4.14 16.27
CA CYS A 278 1.71 -5.02 15.51
C CYS A 278 0.24 -4.68 15.70
N CYS A 279 -0.17 -4.35 16.94
CA CYS A 279 -1.53 -3.91 17.23
C CYS A 279 -1.85 -2.61 16.47
N ALA A 280 -1.02 -1.57 16.60
CA ALA A 280 -1.22 -0.29 15.92
C ALA A 280 -1.31 -0.46 14.39
N LEU A 281 -0.35 -1.17 13.81
CA LEU A 281 -0.31 -1.44 12.37
C LEU A 281 -1.51 -2.26 11.87
N SER A 282 -2.02 -3.17 12.69
CA SER A 282 -3.23 -3.91 12.33
C SER A 282 -4.42 -2.98 12.13
N TRP A 283 -4.52 -1.87 12.87
CA TRP A 283 -5.62 -0.91 12.80
C TRP A 283 -5.42 0.23 11.78
N VAL A 284 -4.37 0.19 10.95
CA VAL A 284 -4.14 1.23 9.95
C VAL A 284 -5.20 1.23 8.85
N SER A 285 -5.80 0.07 8.55
CA SER A 285 -6.88 -0.09 7.57
C SER A 285 -7.84 -1.19 8.02
N ASP A 286 -9.12 -1.08 7.66
CA ASP A 286 -10.10 -2.16 7.85
C ASP A 286 -10.08 -3.19 6.71
N HIS A 287 -9.50 -2.83 5.56
CA HIS A 287 -9.49 -3.69 4.38
C HIS A 287 -8.35 -4.73 4.45
N HIS A 288 -8.70 -6.01 4.48
CA HIS A 288 -7.74 -7.13 4.59
C HIS A 288 -6.60 -7.10 3.56
N HIS A 289 -6.87 -6.67 2.31
CA HIS A 289 -5.83 -6.58 1.28
C HIS A 289 -4.88 -5.37 1.48
N ASN A 290 -5.36 -4.26 2.04
CA ASN A 290 -4.48 -3.13 2.40
C ASN A 290 -3.52 -3.56 3.52
N LEU A 291 -3.99 -4.34 4.49
CA LEU A 291 -3.14 -4.88 5.55
C LEU A 291 -2.11 -5.89 5.05
N LEU A 292 -2.50 -6.71 4.06
CA LEU A 292 -1.54 -7.59 3.38
C LEU A 292 -0.46 -6.76 2.67
N ALA A 293 -0.81 -5.67 2.00
CA ALA A 293 0.16 -4.76 1.39
C ALA A 293 1.06 -4.10 2.46
N LEU A 294 0.48 -3.71 3.61
CA LEU A 294 1.22 -3.15 4.73
C LEU A 294 2.27 -4.12 5.26
N VAL A 295 1.96 -5.42 5.40
CA VAL A 295 2.96 -6.44 5.77
C VAL A 295 4.12 -6.49 4.77
N GLN A 296 3.84 -6.28 3.47
CA GLN A 296 4.84 -6.24 2.41
C GLN A 296 5.72 -4.97 2.43
N PHE A 297 5.34 -3.92 3.17
CA PHE A 297 6.21 -2.76 3.39
C PHE A 297 7.41 -3.08 4.29
N PHE A 298 7.35 -4.15 5.08
CA PHE A 298 8.46 -4.58 5.91
C PHE A 298 9.29 -5.61 5.17
N LEU A 299 10.59 -5.39 5.05
CA LEU A 299 11.51 -6.35 4.44
C LEU A 299 11.81 -7.50 5.41
N ASP A 300 11.93 -8.72 4.90
CA ASP A 300 12.29 -9.93 5.66
C ASP A 300 13.80 -10.21 5.71
N VAL A 301 14.61 -9.18 5.42
CA VAL A 301 16.07 -9.25 5.36
C VAL A 301 16.76 -9.23 6.73
N THR A 302 16.06 -8.82 7.79
CA THR A 302 16.58 -8.85 9.17
C THR A 302 15.71 -9.73 10.08
N PRO A 303 16.28 -10.27 11.18
CA PRO A 303 15.50 -11.04 12.16
C PRO A 303 14.30 -10.25 12.72
N ARG A 304 14.46 -8.95 12.99
CA ARG A 304 13.36 -8.09 13.46
C ARG A 304 12.28 -7.94 12.40
N GLY A 305 12.66 -7.75 11.14
CA GLY A 305 11.73 -7.69 10.00
C GLY A 305 10.91 -8.97 9.86
N ARG A 306 11.58 -10.13 9.95
CA ARG A 306 10.91 -11.45 9.95
C ARG A 306 9.94 -11.61 11.12
N GLN A 307 10.39 -11.28 12.34
CA GLN A 307 9.58 -11.39 13.55
C GLN A 307 8.34 -10.48 13.48
N LEU A 308 8.50 -9.24 13.02
CA LEU A 308 7.40 -8.30 12.79
C LEU A 308 6.40 -8.84 11.77
N ARG A 309 6.87 -9.27 10.59
CA ARG A 309 6.01 -9.79 9.53
C ARG A 309 5.20 -11.00 10.00
N SER A 310 5.82 -11.92 10.72
CA SER A 310 5.16 -13.10 11.27
C SER A 310 4.07 -12.71 12.28
N GLN A 311 4.42 -11.90 13.28
CA GLN A 311 3.47 -11.52 14.34
C GLN A 311 2.35 -10.63 13.81
N LEU A 312 2.66 -9.64 12.98
CA LEU A 312 1.67 -8.76 12.37
C LEU A 312 0.69 -9.57 11.50
N SER A 313 1.18 -10.53 10.72
CA SER A 313 0.32 -11.41 9.92
C SER A 313 -0.65 -12.21 10.80
N LEU A 314 -0.18 -12.76 11.92
CA LEU A 314 -1.05 -13.47 12.88
C LEU A 314 -2.09 -12.54 13.53
N VAL A 315 -1.68 -11.33 13.94
CA VAL A 315 -2.59 -10.32 14.50
C VAL A 315 -3.67 -9.96 13.49
N ILE A 316 -3.31 -9.73 12.23
CA ILE A 316 -4.26 -9.41 11.16
C ILE A 316 -5.20 -10.60 10.90
N ILE A 317 -4.68 -11.83 10.76
CA ILE A 317 -5.52 -13.02 10.55
C ILE A 317 -6.53 -13.16 11.69
N ALA A 318 -6.06 -13.13 12.94
CA ALA A 318 -6.94 -13.29 14.07
C ALA A 318 -7.96 -12.15 14.18
N ARG A 319 -7.58 -10.91 13.86
CA ARG A 319 -8.51 -9.77 13.79
C ARG A 319 -9.60 -9.98 12.76
N MET A 320 -9.23 -10.34 11.53
CA MET A 320 -10.17 -10.58 10.44
C MET A 320 -11.11 -11.76 10.72
N LEU A 321 -10.74 -12.66 11.63
CA LEU A 321 -11.53 -13.80 12.07
C LEU A 321 -12.28 -13.55 13.40
N GLY A 322 -12.19 -12.34 13.97
CA GLY A 322 -12.83 -12.00 15.25
C GLY A 322 -12.23 -12.70 16.49
N GLN A 323 -10.96 -13.10 16.45
CA GLN A 323 -10.24 -13.84 17.50
C GLN A 323 -9.17 -12.99 18.22
N GLN A 324 -9.35 -11.66 18.30
CA GLN A 324 -8.30 -10.77 18.87
C GLN A 324 -8.05 -11.00 20.36
N GLU A 325 -9.08 -11.40 21.12
CA GLU A 325 -9.02 -11.49 22.57
C GLU A 325 -8.20 -12.70 23.08
N SER A 326 -7.81 -13.64 22.20
CA SER A 326 -7.30 -14.96 22.60
C SER A 326 -5.83 -15.23 22.26
N LEU A 327 -5.01 -14.20 22.02
CA LEU A 327 -3.67 -14.39 21.44
C LEU A 327 -2.52 -14.20 22.46
N PRO A 328 -1.87 -15.28 22.93
CA PRO A 328 -0.65 -15.19 23.72
C PRO A 328 0.54 -14.90 22.80
N PHE A 329 0.80 -13.63 22.50
CA PHE A 329 1.87 -13.22 21.57
C PHE A 329 3.31 -13.37 22.11
N SER A 330 3.49 -13.88 23.33
CA SER A 330 4.77 -13.85 24.04
C SER A 330 5.80 -14.88 23.59
N ALA A 331 5.48 -15.84 22.70
CA ALA A 331 6.45 -16.86 22.27
C ALA A 331 6.36 -17.14 20.76
N GLU A 332 7.48 -16.96 20.05
CA GLU A 332 7.62 -17.37 18.64
C GLU A 332 7.29 -18.85 18.45
N LYS A 333 7.64 -19.68 19.44
CA LYS A 333 7.41 -21.13 19.44
C LYS A 333 5.93 -21.52 19.33
N THR A 334 4.99 -20.63 19.68
CA THR A 334 3.55 -20.96 19.64
C THR A 334 2.85 -20.45 18.38
N GLN A 335 3.57 -19.79 17.46
CA GLN A 335 2.98 -19.16 16.28
C GLN A 335 2.36 -20.17 15.30
N LEU A 336 3.05 -21.30 15.04
CA LEU A 336 2.55 -22.33 14.10
C LEU A 336 1.35 -23.09 14.66
N ALA A 337 1.37 -23.39 15.96
CA ALA A 337 0.24 -24.01 16.66
C ALA A 337 -1.01 -23.11 16.62
N LEU A 338 -0.83 -21.81 16.87
CA LEU A 338 -1.89 -20.81 16.76
C LEU A 338 -2.40 -20.69 15.31
N LEU A 339 -1.51 -20.61 14.33
CA LEU A 339 -1.88 -20.56 12.91
C LEU A 339 -2.72 -21.79 12.52
N SER A 340 -2.37 -22.97 13.03
CA SER A 340 -3.12 -24.21 12.78
C SER A 340 -4.56 -24.11 13.26
N GLN A 341 -4.80 -23.46 14.41
CA GLN A 341 -6.14 -23.22 14.94
C GLN A 341 -6.90 -22.22 14.05
N LEU A 342 -6.26 -21.13 13.64
CA LEU A 342 -6.86 -20.08 12.80
C LEU A 342 -7.21 -20.57 11.38
N LEU A 343 -6.39 -21.45 10.78
CA LEU A 343 -6.66 -22.03 9.45
C LEU A 343 -8.02 -22.74 9.39
N SER A 344 -8.48 -23.34 10.49
CA SER A 344 -9.77 -24.02 10.54
C SER A 344 -10.96 -23.06 10.33
N LEU A 345 -10.79 -21.80 10.75
CA LEU A 345 -11.77 -20.72 10.62
C LEU A 345 -11.71 -20.01 9.26
N MET A 346 -10.59 -20.13 8.54
CA MET A 346 -10.39 -19.56 7.20
C MET A 346 -11.15 -20.30 6.10
N ARG A 347 -11.88 -21.38 6.45
CA ARG A 347 -12.71 -22.12 5.49
C ARG A 347 -13.70 -21.17 4.79
N PRO A 348 -13.83 -21.21 3.45
CA PRO A 348 -14.74 -20.33 2.72
C PRO A 348 -16.19 -20.34 3.22
N SER A 349 -16.70 -21.49 3.68
CA SER A 349 -18.05 -21.57 4.26
C SER A 349 -18.18 -20.82 5.59
N SER A 350 -17.13 -20.85 6.42
CA SER A 350 -17.10 -20.14 7.71
C SER A 350 -16.99 -18.64 7.49
N LEU A 351 -16.10 -18.21 6.59
CA LEU A 351 -15.98 -16.80 6.19
C LEU A 351 -17.28 -16.25 5.60
N ARG A 352 -18.01 -17.07 4.82
CA ARG A 352 -19.33 -16.68 4.30
C ARG A 352 -20.35 -16.43 5.42
N GLN A 353 -20.30 -17.18 6.51
CA GLN A 353 -21.18 -16.94 7.67
C GLN A 353 -20.82 -15.63 8.35
N CYS A 354 -19.53 -15.32 8.51
CA CYS A 354 -19.09 -14.04 9.09
C CYS A 354 -19.52 -12.84 8.23
N LEU A 355 -19.31 -12.89 6.90
CA LEU A 355 -19.64 -11.79 6.00
C LEU A 355 -21.13 -11.67 5.69
N GLY A 356 -21.87 -12.79 5.69
CA GLY A 356 -23.28 -12.81 5.31
C GLY A 356 -24.22 -12.15 6.31
N ILE A 357 -23.79 -11.94 7.56
CA ILE A 357 -24.56 -11.23 8.59
C ILE A 357 -24.70 -9.74 8.25
N GLU A 358 -23.74 -9.15 7.53
CA GLU A 358 -23.70 -7.71 7.24
C GLU A 358 -24.51 -7.30 5.98
N THR A 359 -24.88 -8.23 5.10
CA THR A 359 -25.33 -7.90 3.73
C THR A 359 -26.83 -8.05 3.43
N LEU A 360 -27.75 -7.97 4.40
CA LEU A 360 -29.19 -8.18 4.13
C LEU A 360 -29.98 -6.85 3.95
N PRO A 361 -30.32 -6.48 2.70
CA PRO A 361 -31.70 -6.07 2.40
C PRO A 361 -32.29 -6.88 1.24
N SER A 362 -33.48 -7.41 1.49
CA SER A 362 -34.23 -8.40 0.71
C SER A 362 -34.82 -7.86 -0.60
N SER A 363 -34.53 -8.50 -1.73
CA SER A 363 -35.44 -8.56 -2.89
C SER A 363 -35.27 -9.87 -3.67
N LEU A 364 -36.37 -10.57 -3.95
CA LEU A 364 -36.39 -11.95 -4.47
C LEU A 364 -35.68 -12.17 -5.82
N GLY A 365 -35.37 -11.11 -6.57
CA GLY A 365 -34.71 -11.17 -7.89
C GLY A 365 -33.19 -10.92 -7.86
N GLN A 366 -32.66 -10.38 -6.75
CA GLN A 366 -31.23 -10.04 -6.62
C GLN A 366 -30.39 -11.16 -6.01
N HIS A 367 -31.00 -12.27 -5.59
CA HIS A 367 -30.32 -13.36 -4.88
C HIS A 367 -29.14 -13.99 -5.65
N SER A 368 -29.23 -14.14 -6.97
CA SER A 368 -28.15 -14.74 -7.78
C SER A 368 -26.91 -13.83 -7.85
N LYS A 369 -27.10 -12.54 -8.15
CA LYS A 369 -25.99 -11.56 -8.21
C LYS A 369 -25.36 -11.33 -6.83
N ALA A 370 -26.19 -11.20 -5.79
CA ALA A 370 -25.72 -11.05 -4.41
C ALA A 370 -24.92 -12.28 -3.95
N SER A 371 -25.34 -13.49 -4.33
CA SER A 371 -24.59 -14.71 -4.01
C SER A 371 -23.23 -14.77 -4.72
N ALA A 372 -23.13 -14.31 -5.97
CA ALA A 372 -21.86 -14.27 -6.70
C ALA A 372 -20.90 -13.22 -6.10
N GLU A 373 -21.41 -12.05 -5.75
CA GLU A 373 -20.63 -10.98 -5.11
C GLU A 373 -20.12 -11.41 -3.71
N LEU A 374 -20.99 -12.04 -2.91
CA LEU A 374 -20.59 -12.59 -1.61
C LEU A 374 -19.52 -13.69 -1.77
N ASP A 375 -19.66 -14.55 -2.78
CA ASP A 375 -18.66 -15.57 -3.09
C ASP A 375 -17.29 -14.97 -3.45
N TYR A 376 -17.30 -13.92 -4.27
CA TYR A 376 -16.08 -13.16 -4.58
C TYR A 376 -15.44 -12.56 -3.33
N LYS A 377 -16.22 -11.86 -2.49
CA LYS A 377 -15.74 -11.26 -1.23
C LYS A 377 -15.12 -12.32 -0.30
N VAL A 378 -15.77 -13.47 -0.16
CA VAL A 378 -15.27 -14.61 0.63
C VAL A 378 -13.94 -15.12 0.09
N CYS A 379 -13.84 -15.34 -1.23
CA CYS A 379 -12.61 -15.84 -1.84
C CYS A 379 -11.47 -14.82 -1.75
N TYR A 380 -11.79 -13.53 -1.89
CA TYR A 380 -10.84 -12.45 -1.78
C TYR A 380 -10.28 -12.32 -0.36
N LEU A 381 -11.14 -12.38 0.66
CA LEU A 381 -10.72 -12.45 2.06
C LEU A 381 -9.86 -13.70 2.31
N CYS A 382 -10.33 -14.87 1.89
CA CYS A 382 -9.59 -16.13 2.03
C CYS A 382 -8.21 -16.06 1.38
N HIS A 383 -8.10 -15.44 0.20
CA HIS A 383 -6.84 -15.23 -0.50
C HIS A 383 -5.87 -14.37 0.32
N SER A 384 -6.33 -13.24 0.88
CA SER A 384 -5.47 -12.41 1.72
C SER A 384 -5.03 -13.14 2.99
N LEU A 385 -5.95 -13.83 3.67
CA LEU A 385 -5.64 -14.59 4.89
C LEU A 385 -4.65 -15.72 4.62
N LEU A 386 -4.80 -16.44 3.51
CA LEU A 386 -3.89 -17.51 3.12
C LEU A 386 -2.51 -16.97 2.73
N THR A 387 -2.46 -15.82 2.08
CA THR A 387 -1.18 -15.15 1.78
C THR A 387 -0.47 -14.74 3.08
N LEU A 388 -1.20 -14.16 4.04
CA LEU A 388 -0.67 -13.82 5.36
C LEU A 388 -0.18 -15.08 6.12
N ALA A 389 -0.93 -16.18 6.06
CA ALA A 389 -0.52 -17.45 6.65
C ALA A 389 0.80 -17.96 6.05
N GLY A 390 0.96 -17.80 4.73
CA GLY A 390 2.23 -18.05 4.05
C GLY A 390 3.38 -17.22 4.61
N VAL A 391 3.15 -15.93 4.87
CA VAL A 391 4.15 -15.02 5.47
C VAL A 391 4.56 -15.45 6.88
N VAL A 392 3.61 -15.91 7.71
CA VAL A 392 3.90 -16.43 9.06
C VAL A 392 4.90 -17.59 9.02
N VAL A 393 4.69 -18.54 8.11
CA VAL A 393 5.56 -19.71 7.98
C VAL A 393 6.90 -19.33 7.36
N SER A 394 6.91 -18.50 6.30
CA SER A 394 8.15 -18.14 5.60
C SER A 394 9.07 -17.22 6.40
N SER A 395 8.54 -16.52 7.41
CA SER A 395 9.32 -15.62 8.26
C SER A 395 9.96 -16.33 9.46
N GLN A 396 9.70 -17.63 9.66
CA GLN A 396 10.28 -18.40 10.76
C GLN A 396 11.44 -19.28 10.28
N ASP A 397 12.50 -19.34 11.09
CA ASP A 397 13.57 -20.32 10.91
C ASP A 397 13.07 -21.68 11.44
N ILE A 398 12.37 -22.45 10.60
CA ILE A 398 11.71 -23.71 10.99
C ILE A 398 12.75 -24.73 11.45
N THR A 399 12.64 -25.15 12.71
CA THR A 399 13.50 -26.19 13.30
C THR A 399 12.85 -27.58 13.24
N PRO A 400 13.61 -28.68 13.33
CA PRO A 400 13.04 -30.04 13.37
C PRO A 400 12.02 -30.25 14.50
N ASN A 401 12.09 -29.46 15.58
CA ASN A 401 11.13 -29.51 16.69
C ASN A 401 9.72 -29.04 16.29
N GLN A 402 9.61 -28.24 15.23
CA GLN A 402 8.34 -27.70 14.71
C GLN A 402 7.77 -28.56 13.58
N TRP A 403 8.42 -29.67 13.23
CA TRP A 403 8.01 -30.54 12.13
C TRP A 403 6.56 -31.02 12.26
N GLY A 404 6.14 -31.41 13.48
CA GLY A 404 4.77 -31.84 13.74
C GLY A 404 3.72 -30.74 13.58
N GLU A 405 4.07 -29.49 13.94
CA GLU A 405 3.19 -28.33 13.76
C GLU A 405 3.04 -27.97 12.29
N LEU A 406 4.14 -28.02 11.52
CA LEU A 406 4.10 -27.79 10.09
C LEU A 406 3.33 -28.89 9.34
N GLN A 407 3.44 -30.15 9.79
CA GLN A 407 2.65 -31.25 9.24
C GLN A 407 1.15 -31.02 9.50
N LEU A 408 0.80 -30.56 10.71
CA LEU A 408 -0.56 -30.18 11.04
C LEU A 408 -1.06 -29.03 10.16
N LEU A 409 -0.25 -27.99 9.92
CA LEU A 409 -0.60 -26.88 9.02
C LEU A 409 -0.94 -27.37 7.60
N CYS A 410 -0.13 -28.26 7.03
CA CYS A 410 -0.40 -28.88 5.73
C CYS A 410 -1.75 -29.62 5.70
N MET A 411 -2.03 -30.42 6.74
CA MET A 411 -3.30 -31.14 6.86
C MET A 411 -4.49 -30.18 7.02
N GLN A 412 -4.34 -29.11 7.80
CA GLN A 412 -5.39 -28.10 8.01
C GLN A 412 -5.67 -27.33 6.72
N LEU A 413 -4.64 -26.95 5.96
CA LEU A 413 -4.78 -26.26 4.68
C LEU A 413 -5.62 -27.08 3.69
N ASP A 414 -5.29 -28.36 3.52
CA ASP A 414 -6.04 -29.24 2.61
C ASP A 414 -7.49 -29.47 3.09
N ARG A 415 -7.65 -29.79 4.38
CA ARG A 415 -8.95 -30.09 4.99
C ARG A 415 -9.91 -28.89 5.02
N HIS A 416 -9.41 -27.66 5.19
CA HIS A 416 -10.26 -26.50 5.42
C HIS A 416 -10.34 -25.55 4.23
N ILE A 417 -9.37 -25.57 3.30
CA ILE A 417 -9.33 -24.62 2.18
C ILE A 417 -9.36 -25.37 0.85
N SER A 418 -8.34 -26.17 0.52
CA SER A 418 -8.18 -26.76 -0.82
C SER A 418 -9.38 -27.61 -1.25
N THR A 419 -9.87 -28.48 -0.37
CA THR A 419 -11.02 -29.37 -0.63
C THR A 419 -12.35 -28.64 -0.78
N HIS A 420 -12.44 -27.39 -0.33
CA HIS A 420 -13.67 -26.60 -0.34
C HIS A 420 -13.78 -25.62 -1.53
N ILE A 421 -12.76 -25.53 -2.39
CA ILE A 421 -12.77 -24.63 -3.55
C ILE A 421 -13.21 -25.41 -4.80
N ARG A 422 -14.42 -25.12 -5.28
CA ARG A 422 -14.92 -25.65 -6.56
C ARG A 422 -14.62 -24.67 -7.69
N GLU A 423 -13.68 -25.04 -8.54
CA GLU A 423 -13.34 -24.27 -9.74
C GLU A 423 -14.54 -24.17 -10.69
N SER A 424 -14.62 -23.04 -11.38
CA SER A 424 -15.58 -22.81 -12.46
C SER A 424 -14.93 -21.84 -13.45
N PRO A 425 -15.05 -22.08 -14.78
CA PRO A 425 -14.53 -21.15 -15.78
C PRO A 425 -15.19 -19.75 -15.69
N GLN A 426 -16.35 -19.65 -15.04
CA GLN A 426 -17.05 -18.39 -14.79
C GLN A 426 -16.58 -17.67 -13.52
N ALA A 427 -15.72 -18.28 -12.70
CA ALA A 427 -15.30 -17.79 -11.39
C ALA A 427 -13.78 -17.87 -11.24
N MET A 428 -13.06 -17.05 -12.03
CA MET A 428 -11.59 -17.03 -12.05
C MET A 428 -10.96 -16.75 -10.67
N HIS A 429 -11.63 -16.01 -9.79
CA HIS A 429 -11.20 -15.81 -8.39
C HIS A 429 -11.05 -17.13 -7.62
N ARG A 430 -11.91 -18.12 -7.89
CA ARG A 430 -11.81 -19.44 -7.24
C ARG A 430 -10.60 -20.22 -7.73
N THR A 431 -10.34 -20.21 -9.04
CA THR A 431 -9.13 -20.82 -9.61
C THR A 431 -7.88 -20.18 -9.01
N LYS A 432 -7.82 -18.85 -8.96
CA LYS A 432 -6.69 -18.12 -8.36
C LYS A 432 -6.46 -18.50 -6.89
N LEU A 433 -7.53 -18.63 -6.11
CA LEU A 433 -7.45 -19.05 -4.71
C LEU A 433 -6.97 -20.51 -4.59
N LYS A 434 -7.43 -21.42 -5.45
CA LYS A 434 -6.99 -22.82 -5.45
C LYS A 434 -5.53 -22.96 -5.86
N ASP A 435 -5.08 -22.18 -6.84
CA ASP A 435 -3.67 -22.11 -7.23
C ASP A 435 -2.81 -21.63 -6.06
N LEU A 436 -3.24 -20.58 -5.35
CA LEU A 436 -2.55 -20.09 -4.16
C LEU A 436 -2.46 -21.15 -3.07
N ALA A 437 -3.57 -21.86 -2.78
CA ALA A 437 -3.59 -22.94 -1.80
C ALA A 437 -2.67 -24.09 -2.17
N THR A 438 -2.64 -24.46 -3.45
CA THR A 438 -1.76 -25.52 -3.97
C THR A 438 -0.29 -25.11 -3.86
N GLN A 439 0.06 -23.89 -4.27
CA GLN A 439 1.44 -23.38 -4.15
C GLN A 439 1.88 -23.26 -2.68
N THR A 440 0.98 -22.82 -1.80
CA THR A 440 1.27 -22.73 -0.36
C THR A 440 1.51 -24.12 0.22
N TYR A 441 0.68 -25.11 -0.12
CA TYR A 441 0.85 -26.49 0.30
C TYR A 441 2.19 -27.08 -0.17
N ILE A 442 2.53 -26.90 -1.46
CA ILE A 442 3.81 -27.39 -2.02
C ILE A 442 4.99 -26.79 -1.26
N ARG A 443 5.00 -25.46 -1.05
CA ARG A 443 6.08 -24.79 -0.29
C ARG A 443 6.23 -25.33 1.12
N TRP A 444 5.12 -25.58 1.82
CA TRP A 444 5.16 -26.14 3.17
C TRP A 444 5.58 -27.61 3.20
N GLN A 445 5.22 -28.41 2.19
CA GLN A 445 5.72 -29.78 2.02
C GLN A 445 7.22 -29.82 1.74
N ASP A 446 7.72 -28.91 0.90
CA ASP A 446 9.15 -28.77 0.66
C ASP A 446 9.87 -28.47 1.98
N LEU A 447 9.38 -27.52 2.78
CA LEU A 447 9.94 -27.23 4.11
C LEU A 447 9.92 -28.46 5.04
N LEU A 448 8.84 -29.26 5.05
CA LEU A 448 8.77 -30.50 5.81
C LEU A 448 9.84 -31.51 5.42
N ALA A 449 10.13 -31.64 4.12
CA ALA A 449 11.15 -32.54 3.62
C ALA A 449 12.56 -32.11 4.07
N HIS A 450 12.83 -30.80 4.15
CA HIS A 450 14.12 -30.28 4.61
C HIS A 450 14.29 -30.37 6.13
N CYS A 451 13.21 -30.29 6.91
CA CYS A 451 13.25 -30.30 8.38
C CYS A 451 13.06 -31.69 8.99
N GLN A 452 13.06 -32.77 8.21
CA GLN A 452 12.79 -34.12 8.70
C GLN A 452 13.82 -34.53 9.78
N PRO A 453 13.39 -34.93 10.99
CA PRO A 453 14.31 -35.34 12.04
C PRO A 453 15.10 -36.58 11.60
N GLN A 454 16.44 -36.50 11.62
CA GLN A 454 17.38 -37.54 11.14
C GLN A 454 17.37 -38.86 11.96
N GLY A 455 16.33 -39.13 12.74
CA GLY A 455 16.21 -40.29 13.64
C GLY A 455 15.34 -41.46 13.13
N GLN A 456 14.80 -41.40 11.90
CA GLN A 456 13.94 -42.46 11.34
C GLN A 456 14.47 -43.09 10.05
N TYR A 457 15.80 -43.15 9.85
CA TYR A 457 16.35 -44.18 8.97
C TYR A 457 16.14 -45.55 9.61
N PHE A 458 14.97 -46.15 9.37
CA PHE A 458 14.82 -47.59 9.41
C PHE A 458 15.85 -48.18 8.46
N SER A 459 16.93 -48.75 8.98
CA SER A 459 17.80 -49.62 8.21
C SER A 459 17.05 -50.94 7.98
N PRO A 460 16.65 -51.29 6.74
CA PRO A 460 15.83 -52.47 6.47
C PRO A 460 16.58 -53.80 6.59
N TRP A 461 17.76 -53.81 7.20
CA TRP A 461 18.74 -54.91 7.13
C TRP A 461 19.20 -55.42 8.49
N LYS A 462 18.46 -55.13 9.59
CA LYS A 462 18.82 -55.61 10.93
C LYS A 462 18.20 -56.94 11.34
N ASP A 463 17.39 -57.56 10.48
CA ASP A 463 16.94 -58.95 10.65
C ASP A 463 17.41 -59.78 9.43
N ILE A 464 18.67 -60.25 9.53
CA ILE A 464 19.15 -61.48 8.88
C ILE A 464 19.29 -62.53 9.98
#